data_AF-A0A2T6DGG6-F1
#
_entry.id   AF-A0A2T6DGG6-F1
#
_cell.length_a   1.000
_cell.length_b   1.000
_cell.length_c   1.000
_cell.angle_alpha   90.00
_cell.angle_beta   90.00
_cell.angle_gamma   90.00
#
_symmetry.space_group_name_H-M   'P 1'
#
loop_
_entity.id
_entity.type
_entity.pdbx_description
1 polymer ?
#
loop_
_entity_poly.entity_id
_entity_poly.type
_entity_poly.pdbx_seq_one_letter_code
_entity_poly.pdbx_strand_id
1 'polypeptide(L)'
;MKKRKTKPLVSPETRAVEEILVRLRRCDARGVYPGKGELIKGKGEASRAAALEYLARSGKVVNLGTPGDGAFAEVVGGSAESLIERKALDTLYKIGSTVGSQRFTPVSVAALEEFPGIPQRVKKQLKNVLSKLRDRNEAVTFKVGNANYFLLRETVLKHFGVAAPSREISAAPEPSVAGVAAKIQSAYNRLAAERKSQEVRIADLARECGVPLPEFHAWLEEACRTYKAVPYVGEPTLATPEERRTALILKGEAFYQIRIQGA
;
A
#
# COMPACT_ATOMS: atom_id res chain seq x y z
N MET A 1 8.61 -51.69 25.63
CA MET A 1 8.98 -50.98 24.37
C MET A 1 8.64 -49.50 24.51
N LYS A 2 9.63 -48.62 24.75
CA LYS A 2 9.40 -47.17 24.83
C LYS A 2 9.66 -46.55 23.43
N LYS A 3 8.60 -46.08 22.76
CA LYS A 3 8.70 -45.35 21.49
C LYS A 3 9.47 -44.03 21.72
N ARG A 4 10.72 -43.96 21.26
CA ARG A 4 11.45 -42.69 21.17
C ARG A 4 10.80 -41.84 20.08
N LYS A 5 10.16 -40.74 20.47
CA LYS A 5 9.71 -39.69 19.54
C LYS A 5 10.95 -39.02 18.95
N THR A 6 11.23 -39.29 17.69
CA THR A 6 12.19 -38.55 16.87
C THR A 6 11.67 -37.12 16.69
N LYS A 7 12.23 -36.16 17.43
CA LYS A 7 12.12 -34.75 17.05
C LYS A 7 12.97 -34.55 15.79
N PRO A 8 12.46 -33.90 14.74
CA PRO A 8 13.28 -33.56 13.59
C PRO A 8 14.42 -32.64 14.06
N LEU A 9 15.68 -33.06 13.81
CA LEU A 9 16.85 -32.20 14.01
C LEU A 9 16.80 -31.09 12.96
N VAL A 10 16.21 -29.96 13.33
CA VAL A 10 16.37 -28.70 12.59
C VAL A 10 17.82 -28.27 12.78
N SER A 11 18.56 -28.06 11.68
CA SER A 11 19.97 -27.63 11.77
C SER A 11 20.08 -26.33 12.57
N PRO A 12 21.18 -26.10 13.32
CA PRO A 12 21.36 -24.88 14.12
C PRO A 12 21.18 -23.59 13.30
N GLU A 13 21.55 -23.64 12.01
CA GLU A 13 21.42 -22.57 11.03
C GLU A 13 19.96 -22.27 10.68
N THR A 14 19.16 -23.32 10.45
CA THR A 14 17.72 -23.18 10.16
C THR A 14 16.98 -22.58 11.36
N ARG A 15 17.37 -22.99 12.57
CA ARG A 15 16.82 -22.43 13.81
C ARG A 15 17.20 -20.96 14.01
N ALA A 16 18.44 -20.57 13.71
CA ALA A 16 18.87 -19.18 13.80
C ALA A 16 18.14 -18.29 12.78
N VAL A 17 17.89 -18.79 11.56
CA VAL A 17 17.10 -18.09 10.53
C VAL A 17 15.67 -17.84 11.01
N GLU A 18 14.98 -18.87 11.51
CA GLU A 18 13.61 -18.72 12.04
C GLU A 18 13.56 -17.76 13.23
N GLU A 19 14.52 -17.82 14.14
CA GLU A 19 14.61 -16.91 15.29
C GLU A 19 14.74 -15.44 14.85
N ILE A 20 15.54 -15.14 13.83
CA ILE A 20 15.70 -13.78 13.29
C ILE A 20 14.39 -13.29 12.66
N LEU A 21 13.73 -14.12 11.84
CA LEU A 21 12.47 -13.74 11.22
C LEU A 21 11.37 -13.52 12.26
N VAL A 22 11.27 -14.37 13.28
CA VAL A 22 10.32 -14.19 14.39
C VAL A 22 10.60 -12.89 15.15
N ARG A 23 11.87 -12.56 15.42
CA ARG A 23 12.23 -11.28 16.05
C ARG A 23 11.84 -10.08 15.20
N LEU A 24 12.08 -10.13 13.88
CA LEU A 24 11.68 -9.07 12.95
C LEU A 24 10.15 -8.90 12.89
N ARG A 25 9.39 -9.99 12.86
CA ARG A 25 7.91 -9.98 12.84
C ARG A 25 7.29 -9.50 14.14
N ARG A 26 8.00 -9.63 15.26
CA ARG A 26 7.58 -9.14 16.59
C ARG A 26 7.79 -7.65 16.79
N CYS A 27 8.50 -6.96 15.89
CA CYS A 27 8.53 -5.51 15.91
C CYS A 27 7.14 -4.97 15.54
N ASP A 28 6.57 -4.15 16.42
CA ASP A 28 5.31 -3.39 16.26
C ASP A 28 5.18 -2.71 14.89
N ALA A 29 4.01 -2.11 14.60
CA ALA A 29 3.53 -1.41 13.39
C ALA A 29 4.55 -0.78 12.40
N ARG A 30 5.77 -0.46 12.82
CA ARG A 30 6.88 -0.05 11.94
C ARG A 30 7.53 -1.23 11.22
N GLY A 31 7.48 -2.46 11.73
CA GLY A 31 8.10 -3.65 11.14
C GLY A 31 9.60 -3.49 10.91
N VAL A 32 10.29 -2.75 11.78
CA VAL A 32 11.73 -2.50 11.72
C VAL A 32 12.34 -2.76 13.09
N TYR A 33 13.39 -3.57 13.11
CA TYR A 33 14.20 -3.81 14.30
C TYR A 33 15.34 -2.79 14.37
N PRO A 34 15.43 -1.96 15.43
CA PRO A 34 16.50 -0.99 15.59
C PRO A 34 17.77 -1.71 16.05
N GLY A 35 18.88 -1.59 15.30
CA GLY A 35 20.15 -2.14 15.75
C GLY A 35 20.41 -3.57 15.30
N LYS A 36 21.50 -3.76 14.54
CA LYS A 36 22.06 -5.09 14.26
C LYS A 36 22.39 -5.84 15.55
N GLY A 37 22.99 -5.14 16.52
CA GLY A 37 23.50 -5.71 17.76
C GLY A 37 22.39 -6.35 18.60
N GLU A 38 21.32 -5.62 18.86
CA GLU A 38 20.17 -6.14 19.62
C GLU A 38 19.49 -7.33 18.92
N LEU A 39 19.44 -7.32 17.58
CA LEU A 39 18.82 -8.38 16.79
C LEU A 39 19.56 -9.73 16.95
N ILE A 40 20.88 -9.70 17.06
CA ILE A 40 21.73 -10.90 17.16
C ILE A 40 22.17 -11.23 18.59
N LYS A 41 22.00 -10.32 19.55
CA LYS A 41 22.50 -10.44 20.93
C LYS A 41 22.03 -11.72 21.63
N GLY A 42 22.95 -12.33 22.37
CA GLY A 42 22.71 -13.47 23.28
C GLY A 42 23.42 -14.76 22.86
N LYS A 43 23.06 -15.90 23.47
CA LYS A 43 23.63 -17.20 23.09
C LYS A 43 23.36 -17.48 21.60
N GLY A 44 24.40 -17.85 20.85
CA GLY A 44 24.33 -18.10 19.41
C GLY A 44 24.50 -16.87 18.52
N GLU A 45 25.11 -15.79 19.03
CA GLU A 45 25.32 -14.52 18.31
C GLU A 45 25.99 -14.70 16.95
N ALA A 46 27.07 -15.48 16.86
CA ALA A 46 27.76 -15.76 15.60
C ALA A 46 26.85 -16.45 14.57
N SER A 47 26.07 -17.44 15.01
CA SER A 47 25.09 -18.14 14.16
C SER A 47 23.95 -17.22 13.71
N ARG A 48 23.49 -16.31 14.57
CA ARG A 48 22.47 -15.30 14.24
C ARG A 48 23.00 -14.22 13.29
N ALA A 49 24.26 -13.81 13.44
CA ALA A 49 24.91 -12.90 12.51
C ALA A 49 25.04 -13.52 11.11
N ALA A 50 25.45 -14.78 11.03
CA ALA A 50 25.50 -15.55 9.79
C ALA A 50 24.10 -15.73 9.17
N ALA A 51 23.09 -16.04 9.99
CA ALA A 51 21.70 -16.16 9.54
C ALA A 51 21.15 -14.83 8.99
N LEU A 52 21.44 -13.71 9.66
CA LEU A 52 21.04 -12.37 9.19
C LEU A 52 21.72 -12.02 7.87
N GLU A 53 23.01 -12.34 7.72
CA GLU A 53 23.73 -12.13 6.47
C GLU A 53 23.18 -13.00 5.33
N TYR A 54 22.87 -14.27 5.60
CA TYR A 54 22.20 -15.15 4.66
C TYR A 54 20.83 -14.62 4.24
N LEU A 55 20.02 -14.14 5.20
CA LEU A 55 18.72 -13.53 4.93
C LEU A 55 18.83 -12.24 4.11
N ALA A 56 19.87 -11.44 4.35
CA ALA A 56 20.14 -10.24 3.56
C ALA A 56 20.57 -10.57 2.12
N ARG A 57 21.48 -11.54 1.95
CA ARG A 57 21.93 -12.00 0.62
C ARG A 57 20.80 -12.64 -0.18
N SER A 58 19.88 -13.33 0.48
CA SER A 58 18.70 -13.94 -0.16
C SER A 58 17.56 -12.94 -0.40
N GLY A 59 17.71 -11.67 -0.04
CA GLY A 59 16.70 -10.63 -0.24
C GLY A 59 15.49 -10.72 0.69
N LYS A 60 15.48 -11.63 1.66
CA LYS A 60 14.40 -11.79 2.65
C LYS A 60 14.42 -10.73 3.74
N VAL A 61 15.57 -10.11 3.97
CA VAL A 61 15.75 -9.04 4.96
C VAL A 61 16.53 -7.90 4.33
N VAL A 62 16.16 -6.65 4.66
CA VAL A 62 16.87 -5.45 4.20
C VAL A 62 17.29 -4.59 5.39
N ASN A 63 18.51 -4.04 5.33
CA ASN A 63 18.93 -2.96 6.22
C ASN A 63 18.44 -1.62 5.66
N LEU A 64 17.51 -0.99 6.37
CA LEU A 64 16.94 0.33 6.08
C LEU A 64 17.75 1.48 6.72
N GLY A 65 18.60 1.16 7.70
CA GLY A 65 19.44 2.11 8.42
C GLY A 65 20.82 2.28 7.81
N THR A 66 21.78 2.72 8.63
CA THR A 66 23.19 2.79 8.25
C THR A 66 23.85 1.41 8.34
N PRO A 67 25.00 1.20 7.68
CA PRO A 67 25.69 -0.10 7.71
C PRO A 67 26.12 -0.57 9.11
N GLY A 68 26.39 0.35 10.05
CA GLY A 68 26.95 0.03 11.37
C GLY A 68 25.92 -0.35 12.46
N ASP A 69 24.76 0.29 12.46
CA ASP A 69 23.75 0.16 13.53
C ASP A 69 22.37 -0.26 12.98
N GLY A 70 22.37 -0.81 11.77
CA GLY A 70 21.24 -0.91 10.85
C GLY A 70 19.85 -1.19 11.42
N ALA A 71 18.85 -0.59 10.79
CA ALA A 71 17.45 -0.80 11.07
C ALA A 71 16.92 -1.88 10.10
N PHE A 72 16.67 -3.10 10.57
CA PHE A 72 16.37 -4.25 9.70
C PHE A 72 14.87 -4.49 9.56
N ALA A 73 14.43 -4.87 8.36
CA ALA A 73 13.05 -5.26 8.10
C ALA A 73 12.98 -6.53 7.24
N GLU A 74 12.00 -7.38 7.50
CA GLU A 74 11.66 -8.49 6.62
C GLU A 74 11.01 -7.97 5.33
N VAL A 75 11.40 -8.54 4.20
CA VAL A 75 10.79 -8.29 2.90
C VAL A 75 9.71 -9.34 2.68
N VAL A 76 8.45 -8.93 2.81
CA VAL A 76 7.27 -9.79 2.60
C VAL A 76 6.53 -9.31 1.37
N GLY A 77 6.50 -10.15 0.32
CA GLY A 77 5.76 -9.87 -0.91
C GLY A 77 6.31 -8.68 -1.70
N GLY A 78 7.36 -8.92 -2.51
CA GLY A 78 7.95 -7.92 -3.41
C GLY A 78 9.46 -7.76 -3.20
N SER A 79 10.02 -6.66 -3.71
CA SER A 79 11.44 -6.33 -3.56
C SER A 79 11.71 -5.44 -2.34
N ALA A 80 12.99 -5.33 -1.98
CA ALA A 80 13.44 -4.39 -0.95
C ALA A 80 13.09 -2.94 -1.29
N GLU A 81 13.17 -2.55 -2.56
CA GLU A 81 12.79 -1.23 -3.05
C GLU A 81 11.30 -0.96 -2.82
N SER A 82 10.44 -1.93 -3.15
CA SER A 82 8.99 -1.81 -2.91
C SER A 82 8.66 -1.65 -1.43
N LEU A 83 9.39 -2.34 -0.54
CA LEU A 83 9.25 -2.16 0.91
C LEU A 83 9.69 -0.77 1.37
N ILE A 84 10.81 -0.26 0.86
CA ILE A 84 11.32 1.08 1.19
C ILE A 84 10.31 2.14 0.74
N GLU A 85 9.77 2.00 -0.48
CA GLU A 85 8.75 2.90 -1.02
C GLU A 85 7.48 2.88 -0.16
N ARG A 86 6.98 1.69 0.20
CA ARG A 86 5.80 1.57 1.07
C ARG A 86 6.03 2.23 2.44
N LYS A 87 7.18 1.99 3.06
CA LYS A 87 7.52 2.64 4.34
C LYS A 87 7.64 4.16 4.23
N ALA A 88 8.17 4.67 3.11
CA ALA A 88 8.25 6.10 2.86
C ALA A 88 6.84 6.71 2.69
N LEU A 89 5.95 6.01 1.98
CA LEU A 89 4.54 6.37 1.83
C LEU A 89 3.83 6.44 3.19
N ASP A 90 3.90 5.38 3.98
CA ASP A 90 3.29 5.30 5.32
C ASP A 90 3.79 6.43 6.23
N THR A 91 5.09 6.76 6.11
CA THR A 91 5.71 7.85 6.88
C THR A 91 5.14 9.21 6.48
N LEU A 92 5.00 9.50 5.18
CA LEU A 92 4.38 10.73 4.69
C LEU A 92 2.92 10.85 5.15
N TYR A 93 2.15 9.76 5.08
CA TYR A 93 0.77 9.72 5.56
C TYR A 93 0.69 9.96 7.05
N LYS A 94 1.55 9.33 7.85
CA LYS A 94 1.60 9.52 9.30
C LYS A 94 1.93 10.96 9.67
N ILE A 95 2.95 11.55 9.05
CA ILE A 95 3.33 12.94 9.32
C ILE A 95 2.22 13.89 8.87
N GLY A 96 1.72 13.74 7.64
CA GLY A 96 0.70 14.62 7.08
C GLY A 96 -0.66 14.55 7.77
N SER A 97 -1.06 13.38 8.29
CA SER A 97 -2.30 13.20 9.06
C SER A 97 -2.16 13.71 10.51
N THR A 98 -1.03 13.47 11.16
CA THR A 98 -0.78 13.94 12.54
C THR A 98 -0.68 15.46 12.60
N VAL A 99 0.05 16.07 11.67
CA VAL A 99 0.21 17.53 11.62
C VAL A 99 -1.02 18.22 11.00
N GLY A 100 -1.68 17.57 10.04
CA GLY A 100 -2.86 18.09 9.37
C GLY A 100 -4.14 18.12 10.22
N SER A 101 -4.29 17.17 11.15
CA SER A 101 -5.51 17.03 11.95
C SER A 101 -5.70 18.09 13.03
N GLN A 102 -4.63 18.77 13.46
CA GLN A 102 -4.73 19.76 14.54
C GLN A 102 -5.01 21.18 14.05
N ARG A 103 -4.44 21.63 12.90
CA ARG A 103 -4.53 23.04 12.45
C ARG A 103 -4.43 23.31 10.94
N PHE A 104 -4.59 22.31 10.07
CA PHE A 104 -4.33 22.49 8.63
C PHE A 104 -2.90 23.04 8.37
N THR A 105 -1.93 22.50 9.09
CA THR A 105 -0.55 23.00 9.01
C THR A 105 0.21 22.29 7.89
N PRO A 106 0.74 23.03 6.90
CA PRO A 106 1.58 22.45 5.87
C PRO A 106 2.93 22.00 6.43
N VAL A 107 3.44 20.87 5.94
CA VAL A 107 4.70 20.28 6.40
C VAL A 107 5.82 20.68 5.44
N SER A 108 6.90 21.23 5.98
CA SER A 108 8.09 21.56 5.18
C SER A 108 8.76 20.28 4.66
N VAL A 109 9.10 20.26 3.37
CA VAL A 109 9.83 19.15 2.74
C VAL A 109 11.20 18.97 3.38
N ALA A 110 11.84 20.05 3.84
CA ALA A 110 13.11 19.96 4.58
C ALA A 110 12.94 19.24 5.93
N ALA A 111 11.83 19.50 6.64
CA ALA A 111 11.55 18.88 7.93
C ALA A 111 11.35 17.35 7.84
N LEU A 112 11.01 16.83 6.65
CA LEU A 112 10.92 15.37 6.43
C LEU A 112 12.26 14.67 6.60
N GLU A 113 13.37 15.32 6.24
CA GLU A 113 14.72 14.75 6.36
C GLU A 113 15.19 14.75 7.82
N GLU A 114 14.71 15.71 8.61
CA GLU A 114 15.07 15.88 10.02
C GLU A 114 14.19 15.06 10.98
N PHE A 115 13.10 14.47 10.49
CA PHE A 115 12.15 13.76 11.35
C PHE A 115 12.83 12.58 12.09
N PRO A 116 12.68 12.49 13.43
CA PRO A 116 13.34 11.47 14.23
C PRO A 116 12.72 10.09 14.00
N GLY A 117 13.55 9.05 14.08
CA GLY A 117 13.09 7.65 14.03
C GLY A 117 12.75 7.11 12.64
N ILE A 118 13.02 7.84 11.56
CA ILE A 118 12.93 7.33 10.18
C ILE A 118 14.29 6.75 9.74
N PRO A 119 14.35 5.51 9.25
CA PRO A 119 15.58 4.93 8.72
C PRO A 119 16.13 5.70 7.49
N GLN A 120 17.46 5.75 7.34
CA GLN A 120 18.12 6.57 6.32
C GLN A 120 17.71 6.24 4.88
N ARG A 121 17.51 4.95 4.55
CA ARG A 121 17.05 4.56 3.20
C ARG A 121 15.61 5.00 2.92
N VAL A 122 14.76 5.01 3.94
CA VAL A 122 13.40 5.53 3.85
C VAL A 122 13.43 7.04 3.65
N LYS A 123 14.26 7.77 4.42
CA LYS A 123 14.46 9.22 4.26
C LYS A 123 14.84 9.61 2.83
N LYS A 124 15.80 8.89 2.23
CA LYS A 124 16.22 9.11 0.84
C LYS A 124 15.11 8.94 -0.19
N GLN A 125 14.09 8.14 0.09
CA GLN A 125 12.95 7.92 -0.80
C GLN A 125 11.78 8.87 -0.58
N LEU A 126 11.73 9.61 0.53
CA LEU A 126 10.60 10.50 0.86
C LEU A 126 10.29 11.50 -0.26
N LYS A 127 11.32 12.14 -0.84
CA LYS A 127 11.17 13.11 -1.94
C LYS A 127 10.59 12.45 -3.21
N ASN A 128 11.06 11.26 -3.56
CA ASN A 128 10.56 10.52 -4.73
C ASN A 128 9.10 10.11 -4.55
N VAL A 129 8.75 9.58 -3.37
CA VAL A 129 7.37 9.20 -3.05
C VAL A 129 6.45 10.43 -3.00
N LEU A 130 6.92 11.54 -2.46
CA LEU A 130 6.16 12.80 -2.47
C LEU A 130 5.90 13.29 -3.90
N SER A 131 6.88 13.18 -4.81
CA SER A 131 6.66 13.49 -6.23
C SER A 131 5.59 12.59 -6.82
N LYS A 132 5.64 11.27 -6.57
CA LYS A 132 4.61 10.32 -7.04
C LYS A 132 3.23 10.66 -6.49
N LEU A 133 3.12 11.05 -5.22
CA LEU A 133 1.85 11.48 -4.61
C LEU A 133 1.33 12.75 -5.27
N ARG A 134 2.20 13.71 -5.58
CA ARG A 134 1.82 14.91 -6.32
C ARG A 134 1.31 14.57 -7.72
N ASP A 135 2.03 13.71 -8.44
CA ASP A 135 1.68 13.32 -9.81
C ASP A 135 0.35 12.52 -9.85
N ARG A 136 0.01 11.82 -8.76
CA ARG A 136 -1.30 11.15 -8.54
C ARG A 136 -2.37 12.07 -7.97
N ASN A 137 -2.08 13.36 -7.78
CA ASN A 137 -2.98 14.32 -7.16
C ASN A 137 -3.44 13.92 -5.74
N GLU A 138 -2.59 13.20 -4.98
CA GLU A 138 -2.83 12.80 -3.59
C GLU A 138 -2.17 13.77 -2.59
N ALA A 139 -1.19 14.55 -3.06
CA ALA A 139 -0.53 15.60 -2.29
C ALA A 139 -0.45 16.90 -3.09
N VAL A 140 -0.64 18.02 -2.40
CA VAL A 140 -0.42 19.37 -2.94
C VAL A 140 0.92 19.87 -2.41
N THR A 141 1.82 20.23 -3.31
CA THR A 141 3.11 20.85 -2.97
C THR A 141 3.11 22.30 -3.40
N PHE A 142 3.61 23.20 -2.55
CA PHE A 142 3.68 24.63 -2.84
C PHE A 142 4.89 25.28 -2.17
N LYS A 143 5.27 26.46 -2.65
CA LYS A 143 6.45 27.19 -2.18
C LYS A 143 6.02 28.43 -1.41
N VAL A 144 6.65 28.68 -0.25
CA VAL A 144 6.48 29.91 0.54
C VAL A 144 7.88 30.45 0.84
N GLY A 145 8.22 31.62 0.28
CA GLY A 145 9.59 32.13 0.30
C GLY A 145 10.55 31.14 -0.36
N ASN A 146 11.58 30.71 0.37
CA ASN A 146 12.56 29.71 -0.11
C ASN A 146 12.24 28.27 0.31
N ALA A 147 11.17 28.05 1.07
CA ALA A 147 10.80 26.74 1.59
C ALA A 147 9.71 26.08 0.74
N ASN A 148 9.86 24.76 0.54
CA ASN A 148 8.85 23.92 -0.11
C ASN A 148 8.03 23.21 0.96
N TYR A 149 6.72 23.22 0.79
CA TYR A 149 5.76 22.62 1.69
C TYR A 149 4.89 21.61 0.95
N PHE A 150 4.33 20.67 1.69
CA PHE A 150 3.29 19.79 1.19
C PHE A 150 2.12 19.67 2.16
N LEU A 151 0.96 19.36 1.59
CA LEU A 151 -0.26 18.96 2.28
C LEU A 151 -0.81 17.71 1.58
N LEU A 152 -1.33 16.78 2.37
CA LEU A 152 -2.10 15.67 1.81
C LEU A 152 -3.45 16.22 1.34
N ARG A 153 -3.92 15.77 0.17
CA ARG A 153 -5.18 16.22 -0.39
C ARG A 153 -6.36 15.89 0.51
N GLU A 154 -6.33 14.75 1.20
CA GLU A 154 -7.33 14.38 2.21
C GLU A 154 -7.44 15.43 3.33
N THR A 155 -6.31 15.96 3.79
CA THR A 155 -6.27 17.03 4.80
C THR A 155 -6.89 18.32 4.27
N VAL A 156 -6.63 18.67 3.01
CA VAL A 156 -7.25 19.82 2.32
C VAL A 156 -8.76 19.67 2.23
N LEU A 157 -9.23 18.53 1.71
CA LEU A 157 -10.66 18.28 1.55
C LEU A 157 -11.39 18.32 2.90
N LYS A 158 -10.82 17.66 3.92
CA LYS A 158 -11.35 17.67 5.28
C LYS A 158 -11.44 19.08 5.87
N HIS A 159 -10.42 19.93 5.66
CA HIS A 159 -10.41 21.30 6.17
C HIS A 159 -11.50 22.18 5.54
N PHE A 160 -11.73 22.03 4.23
CA PHE A 160 -12.74 22.81 3.51
C PHE A 160 -14.17 22.23 3.61
N GLY A 161 -14.39 21.21 4.44
CA GLY A 161 -15.71 20.57 4.58
C GLY A 161 -16.19 19.90 3.30
N VAL A 162 -15.31 19.73 2.31
CA VAL A 162 -15.58 18.96 1.10
C VAL A 162 -15.42 17.52 1.52
N ALA A 163 -16.48 16.71 1.40
CA ALA A 163 -16.39 15.28 1.64
C ALA A 163 -15.19 14.72 0.86
N ALA A 164 -14.11 14.42 1.58
CA ALA A 164 -13.00 13.69 1.01
C ALA A 164 -13.61 12.41 0.44
N PRO A 165 -13.26 11.97 -0.78
CA PRO A 165 -13.60 10.61 -1.18
C PRO A 165 -13.02 9.71 -0.10
N SER A 166 -13.88 9.10 0.71
CA SER A 166 -13.51 8.44 1.95
C SER A 166 -12.47 7.37 1.64
N ARG A 167 -11.21 7.61 2.01
CA ARG A 167 -10.31 6.50 2.32
C ARG A 167 -10.75 5.95 3.66
N GLU A 168 -11.62 4.97 3.63
CA GLU A 168 -11.70 4.03 4.74
C GLU A 168 -10.35 3.31 4.82
N ILE A 169 -9.52 3.70 5.78
CA ILE A 169 -8.46 2.84 6.30
C ILE A 169 -9.19 1.75 7.10
N SER A 170 -9.79 0.81 6.37
CA SER A 170 -10.39 -0.37 6.98
C SER A 170 -9.24 -1.33 7.25
N ALA A 171 -8.81 -1.39 8.52
CA ALA A 171 -8.17 -2.58 9.06
C ALA A 171 -9.24 -3.69 9.11
N ALA A 172 -9.61 -4.21 7.94
CA ALA A 172 -10.45 -5.38 7.75
C ALA A 172 -9.60 -6.46 7.07
N PRO A 173 -9.80 -7.74 7.44
CA PRO A 173 -8.97 -8.84 6.94
C PRO A 173 -9.03 -8.85 5.42
N GLU A 174 -7.88 -8.95 4.74
CA GLU A 174 -7.82 -9.02 3.28
C GLU A 174 -8.89 -10.00 2.77
N PRO A 175 -9.94 -9.55 2.08
CA PRO A 175 -10.72 -10.46 1.28
C PRO A 175 -9.78 -10.95 0.18
N SER A 176 -9.62 -12.27 0.07
CA SER A 176 -8.80 -12.86 -0.97
C SER A 176 -9.18 -12.24 -2.31
N VAL A 177 -8.19 -11.77 -3.07
CA VAL A 177 -8.36 -11.12 -4.39
C VAL A 177 -9.26 -11.96 -5.34
N ALA A 178 -9.35 -13.27 -5.11
CA ALA A 178 -10.25 -14.19 -5.80
C ALA A 178 -11.76 -13.95 -5.51
N GLY A 179 -12.14 -13.57 -4.29
CA GLY A 179 -13.53 -13.32 -3.91
C GLY A 179 -14.11 -12.03 -4.51
N VAL A 180 -13.28 -10.99 -4.64
CA VAL A 180 -13.66 -9.71 -5.26
C VAL A 180 -13.94 -9.89 -6.76
N ALA A 181 -13.01 -10.55 -7.47
CA ALA A 181 -13.15 -10.80 -8.90
C ALA A 181 -14.43 -11.61 -9.23
N ALA A 182 -14.73 -12.65 -8.44
CA ALA A 182 -15.90 -13.48 -8.65
C ALA A 182 -17.22 -12.70 -8.45
N LYS A 183 -17.29 -11.82 -7.44
CA LYS A 183 -18.47 -10.97 -7.20
C LYS A 183 -18.70 -9.97 -8.34
N ILE A 184 -17.64 -9.31 -8.80
CA ILE A 184 -17.72 -8.35 -9.91
C ILE A 184 -18.14 -9.06 -11.20
N GLN A 185 -17.54 -10.21 -11.51
CA GLN A 185 -17.87 -10.99 -12.71
C GLN A 185 -19.33 -11.48 -12.68
N SER A 186 -19.79 -12.00 -11.54
CA SER A 186 -21.17 -12.46 -11.38
C SER A 186 -22.18 -11.32 -11.57
N ALA A 187 -21.92 -10.16 -10.97
CA ALA A 187 -22.75 -8.97 -11.12
C ALA A 187 -22.77 -8.46 -12.57
N TYR A 188 -21.61 -8.45 -13.24
CA TYR A 188 -21.50 -8.05 -14.64
C TYR A 188 -22.32 -8.97 -15.54
N ASN A 189 -22.18 -10.30 -15.40
CA ASN A 189 -22.89 -11.27 -16.22
C ASN A 189 -24.42 -11.11 -16.05
N ARG A 190 -24.90 -10.86 -14.83
CA ARG A 190 -26.31 -10.60 -14.53
C ARG A 190 -26.80 -9.32 -15.22
N LEU A 191 -26.09 -8.20 -15.04
CA LEU A 191 -26.46 -6.91 -15.63
C LEU A 191 -26.40 -6.92 -17.16
N ALA A 192 -25.41 -7.59 -17.74
CA ALA A 192 -25.26 -7.73 -19.18
C ALA A 192 -26.41 -8.54 -19.79
N ALA A 193 -26.82 -9.63 -19.12
CA ALA A 193 -27.97 -10.43 -19.52
C ALA A 193 -29.30 -9.66 -19.40
N GLU A 194 -29.53 -8.97 -18.28
CA GLU A 194 -30.75 -8.19 -18.04
C GLU A 194 -30.93 -7.05 -19.05
N ARG A 195 -29.84 -6.39 -19.43
CA ARG A 195 -29.85 -5.28 -20.40
C ARG A 195 -29.68 -5.72 -21.84
N LYS A 196 -29.36 -6.99 -22.09
CA LYS A 196 -28.96 -7.52 -23.40
C LYS A 196 -27.83 -6.69 -24.04
N SER A 197 -26.91 -6.19 -23.22
CA SER A 197 -25.79 -5.35 -23.65
C SER A 197 -24.53 -5.74 -22.89
N GLN A 198 -23.42 -5.84 -23.60
CA GLN A 198 -22.09 -6.05 -23.02
C GLN A 198 -21.48 -4.74 -22.47
N GLU A 199 -22.14 -3.60 -22.66
CA GLU A 199 -21.73 -2.32 -22.10
C GLU A 199 -22.54 -2.06 -20.84
N VAL A 200 -21.92 -2.32 -19.69
CA VAL A 200 -22.55 -2.17 -18.38
C VAL A 200 -22.13 -0.85 -17.77
N ARG A 201 -23.07 -0.11 -17.19
CA ARG A 201 -22.76 1.12 -16.46
C ARG A 201 -22.01 0.79 -15.17
N ILE A 202 -20.94 1.51 -14.92
CA ILE A 202 -20.05 1.26 -13.77
C ILE A 202 -20.80 1.48 -12.45
N ALA A 203 -21.72 2.45 -12.38
CA ALA A 203 -22.56 2.69 -11.20
C ALA A 203 -23.45 1.48 -10.86
N ASP A 204 -24.09 0.91 -11.87
CA ASP A 204 -24.94 -0.27 -11.70
C ASP A 204 -24.13 -1.48 -11.25
N LEU A 205 -22.95 -1.66 -11.85
CA LEU A 205 -22.04 -2.74 -11.49
C LEU A 205 -21.53 -2.60 -10.05
N ALA A 206 -21.16 -1.39 -9.62
CA ALA A 206 -20.68 -1.11 -8.28
C ALA A 206 -21.77 -1.40 -7.22
N ARG A 207 -23.00 -0.94 -7.49
CA ARG A 207 -24.16 -1.20 -6.65
C ARG A 207 -24.46 -2.69 -6.54
N GLU A 208 -24.39 -3.41 -7.66
CA GLU A 208 -24.76 -4.81 -7.70
C GLU A 208 -23.74 -5.75 -7.07
N CYS A 209 -22.45 -5.52 -7.32
CA CYS A 209 -21.42 -6.43 -6.79
C CYS A 209 -21.23 -6.30 -5.28
N GLY A 210 -21.70 -5.20 -4.67
CA GLY A 210 -21.61 -4.93 -3.23
C GLY A 210 -20.18 -4.89 -2.70
N VAL A 211 -19.20 -4.70 -3.60
CA VAL A 211 -17.78 -4.57 -3.27
C VAL A 211 -17.51 -3.13 -2.84
N PRO A 212 -16.69 -2.90 -1.80
CA PRO A 212 -16.26 -1.55 -1.44
C PRO A 212 -15.69 -0.80 -2.65
N LEU A 213 -16.14 0.44 -2.87
CA LEU A 213 -15.79 1.23 -4.06
C LEU A 213 -14.27 1.30 -4.34
N PRO A 214 -13.37 1.43 -3.33
CA PRO A 214 -11.92 1.40 -3.58
C PRO A 214 -11.41 0.06 -4.14
N GLU A 215 -11.91 -1.06 -3.63
CA GLU A 215 -11.53 -2.40 -4.11
C GLU A 215 -12.08 -2.65 -5.51
N PHE A 216 -13.31 -2.20 -5.76
CA PHE A 216 -13.94 -2.24 -7.07
C PHE A 216 -13.14 -1.45 -8.12
N HIS A 217 -12.76 -0.21 -7.80
CA HIS A 217 -11.94 0.61 -8.70
C HIS A 217 -10.55 0.00 -8.92
N ALA A 218 -9.88 -0.46 -7.88
CA ALA A 218 -8.57 -1.12 -8.01
C ALA A 218 -8.64 -2.35 -8.93
N TRP A 219 -9.71 -3.14 -8.83
CA TRP A 219 -9.93 -4.28 -9.71
C TRP A 219 -10.20 -3.84 -11.15
N LEU A 220 -11.05 -2.84 -11.39
CA LEU A 220 -11.35 -2.35 -12.74
C LEU A 220 -10.11 -1.74 -13.41
N GLU A 221 -9.31 -0.97 -12.67
CA GLU A 221 -8.05 -0.43 -13.17
C GLU A 221 -7.08 -1.53 -13.61
N GLU A 222 -6.94 -2.59 -12.78
CA GLU A 222 -6.11 -3.74 -13.12
C GLU A 222 -6.66 -4.52 -14.32
N ALA A 223 -7.98 -4.71 -14.39
CA ALA A 223 -8.64 -5.38 -15.50
C ALA A 223 -8.45 -4.61 -16.82
N CYS A 224 -8.55 -3.28 -16.79
CA CYS A 224 -8.26 -2.41 -17.93
C CYS A 224 -6.78 -2.47 -18.33
N ARG A 225 -5.86 -2.44 -17.35
CA ARG A 225 -4.41 -2.53 -17.58
C ARG A 225 -4.00 -3.86 -18.20
N THR A 226 -4.68 -4.95 -17.85
CA THR A 226 -4.42 -6.31 -18.33
C THR A 226 -5.29 -6.71 -19.53
N TYR A 227 -6.00 -5.75 -20.14
CA TYR A 227 -6.89 -5.96 -21.30
C TYR A 227 -8.06 -6.92 -21.05
N LYS A 228 -8.37 -7.21 -19.78
CA LYS A 228 -9.54 -7.99 -19.37
C LYS A 228 -10.81 -7.14 -19.31
N ALA A 229 -10.69 -5.83 -19.36
CA ALA A 229 -11.83 -4.93 -19.46
C ALA A 229 -11.52 -3.76 -20.40
N VAL A 230 -12.56 -3.23 -21.04
CA VAL A 230 -12.50 -2.08 -21.93
C VAL A 230 -13.44 -1.01 -21.35
N PRO A 231 -12.91 0.15 -20.94
CA PRO A 231 -13.72 1.25 -20.43
C PRO A 231 -14.29 2.09 -21.59
N TYR A 232 -15.49 2.61 -21.39
CA TYR A 232 -16.19 3.45 -22.36
C TYR A 232 -16.63 4.75 -21.69
N VAL A 233 -16.42 5.85 -22.42
CA VAL A 233 -16.72 7.20 -21.91
C VAL A 233 -18.20 7.30 -21.59
N GLY A 234 -19.10 6.71 -22.38
CA GLY A 234 -20.54 6.91 -22.23
C GLY A 234 -20.93 8.35 -22.60
N GLU A 235 -22.07 8.83 -22.09
CA GLU A 235 -22.54 10.21 -22.33
C GLU A 235 -22.38 11.07 -21.06
N PRO A 236 -21.31 11.87 -20.94
CA PRO A 236 -20.98 12.61 -19.71
C PRO A 236 -22.03 13.65 -19.33
N THR A 237 -22.75 14.19 -20.33
CA THR A 237 -23.77 15.22 -20.11
C THR A 237 -25.00 14.69 -19.40
N LEU A 238 -25.27 13.38 -19.53
CA LEU A 238 -26.39 12.68 -18.90
C LEU A 238 -26.01 11.95 -17.61
N ALA A 239 -24.74 12.03 -17.19
CA ALA A 239 -24.25 11.32 -16.01
C ALA A 239 -24.86 11.89 -14.72
N THR A 240 -25.59 11.04 -14.01
CA THR A 240 -26.16 11.33 -12.69
C THR A 240 -25.07 11.61 -11.65
N PRO A 241 -25.38 12.27 -10.52
CA PRO A 241 -24.43 12.47 -9.43
C PRO A 241 -23.85 11.18 -8.85
N GLU A 242 -24.59 10.07 -8.95
CA GLU A 242 -24.12 8.74 -8.57
C GLU A 242 -23.10 8.21 -9.60
N GLU A 243 -23.41 8.25 -10.90
CA GLU A 243 -22.50 7.84 -11.97
C GLU A 243 -21.19 8.63 -11.95
N ARG A 244 -21.23 9.93 -11.65
CA ARG A 244 -20.03 10.77 -11.47
C ARG A 244 -19.17 10.36 -10.28
N ARG A 245 -19.79 9.88 -9.19
CA ARG A 245 -19.05 9.42 -7.99
C ARG A 245 -18.42 8.05 -8.21
N THR A 246 -19.04 7.19 -9.02
CA THR A 246 -18.57 5.83 -9.29
C THR A 246 -17.72 5.69 -10.55
N ALA A 247 -17.59 6.75 -11.36
CA ALA A 247 -16.87 6.74 -12.61
C ALA A 247 -15.43 6.22 -12.45
N LEU A 248 -14.97 5.44 -13.42
CA LEU A 248 -13.59 4.99 -13.47
C LEU A 248 -12.74 6.11 -14.08
N ILE A 249 -11.71 6.57 -13.38
CA ILE A 249 -10.81 7.61 -13.87
C ILE A 249 -9.52 6.98 -14.38
N LEU A 250 -9.25 7.06 -15.68
CA LEU A 250 -7.99 6.61 -16.26
C LEU A 250 -7.31 7.77 -17.00
N LYS A 251 -6.05 8.05 -16.65
CA LYS A 251 -5.24 9.14 -17.26
C LYS A 251 -5.94 10.52 -17.26
N GLY A 252 -6.78 10.78 -16.27
CA GLY A 252 -7.53 12.04 -16.13
C GLY A 252 -8.86 12.08 -16.88
N GLU A 253 -9.26 11.00 -17.56
CA GLU A 253 -10.54 10.89 -18.25
C GLU A 253 -11.51 10.00 -17.46
N ALA A 254 -12.79 10.38 -17.44
CA ALA A 254 -13.84 9.67 -16.72
C ALA A 254 -14.62 8.75 -17.67
N PHE A 255 -14.71 7.48 -17.27
CA PHE A 255 -15.44 6.44 -17.98
C PHE A 255 -16.66 6.04 -17.13
N TYR A 256 -17.83 5.99 -17.75
CA TYR A 256 -19.10 5.66 -17.09
C TYR A 256 -19.58 4.24 -17.39
N GLN A 257 -19.00 3.59 -18.39
CA GLN A 257 -19.36 2.24 -18.83
C GLN A 257 -18.13 1.36 -18.95
N ILE A 258 -18.33 0.05 -18.85
CA ILE A 258 -17.28 -0.94 -18.99
C ILE A 258 -17.80 -2.20 -19.68
N ARG A 259 -16.92 -2.82 -20.46
CA ARG A 259 -17.10 -4.17 -21.00
C ARG A 259 -16.01 -5.09 -20.48
N ILE A 260 -16.37 -6.17 -19.82
CA ILE A 260 -15.42 -7.17 -19.30
C ILE A 260 -15.27 -8.29 -20.35
N GLN A 261 -14.03 -8.61 -20.72
CA GLN A 261 -13.71 -9.65 -21.68
C GLN A 261 -13.65 -11.02 -21.01
N GLY A 262 -14.22 -12.04 -21.65
CA GLY A 262 -14.28 -13.41 -21.13
C GLY A 262 -15.42 -13.65 -20.14
N ALA A 263 -16.49 -12.84 -20.24
CA ALA A 263 -17.73 -12.93 -19.48
C ALA A 263 -18.73 -13.93 -20.08
#